data_AF-A0A349D5S3-F1
#
_entry.id   AF-A0A349D5S3-F1
#
_cell.length_a   1.000
_cell.length_b   1.000
_cell.length_c   1.000
_cell.angle_alpha   90.00
_cell.angle_beta   90.00
_cell.angle_gamma   90.00
#
_symmetry.space_group_name_H-M   'P 1'
#
loop_
_entity.id
_entity.type
_entity.pdbx_description
1 polymer ?
#
loop_
_entity_poly.entity_id
_entity_poly.type
_entity_poly.pdbx_seq_one_letter_code
_entity_poly.pdbx_strand_id
1 'polypeptide(L)'
;MSASTKTEFNPDYFKSIFGDDNEDWRDFIEVNLNTYRDGCDKIKASIESGDMDQIKEVRHALSPTLQQWNALTLERGLMALDSENIHTHWPPLAAEFEAIFEALMAL
;
A
#
# COMPACT_ATOMS: atom_id res chain seq x y z
N MET A 1 0.59 9.39 -16.06
CA MET A 1 -0.46 9.84 -15.12
C MET A 1 0.18 9.91 -13.74
N SER A 2 -0.15 10.91 -12.92
CA SER A 2 0.25 10.89 -11.50
C SER A 2 -0.54 9.80 -10.79
N ALA A 3 0.13 9.02 -9.92
CA ALA A 3 -0.53 8.01 -9.10
C ALA A 3 -1.60 8.66 -8.19
N SER A 4 -2.80 8.06 -8.15
CA SER A 4 -3.93 8.58 -7.36
C SER A 4 -3.59 8.60 -5.87
N THR A 5 -2.84 7.60 -5.39
CA THR A 5 -2.39 7.49 -3.99
C THR A 5 -1.60 8.71 -3.54
N LYS A 6 -0.82 9.35 -4.41
CA LYS A 6 -0.11 10.60 -4.06
C LYS A 6 -1.06 11.75 -3.69
N THR A 7 -2.27 11.73 -4.25
CA THR A 7 -3.28 12.78 -4.02
C THR A 7 -4.19 12.42 -2.85
N GLU A 8 -4.44 11.12 -2.65
CA GLU A 8 -5.33 10.62 -1.61
C GLU A 8 -4.66 10.50 -0.24
N PHE A 9 -3.34 10.27 -0.22
CA PHE A 9 -2.55 10.11 0.98
C PHE A 9 -2.81 11.23 1.98
N ASN A 10 -3.23 10.86 3.19
CA ASN A 10 -3.57 11.81 4.22
C ASN A 10 -2.97 11.40 5.58
N PRO A 11 -1.93 12.10 6.07
CA PRO A 11 -1.35 11.85 7.38
C PRO A 11 -2.12 12.50 8.54
N ASP A 12 -3.13 13.36 8.27
CA ASP A 12 -3.80 14.18 9.29
C ASP A 12 -4.50 13.35 10.36
N TYR A 13 -5.09 12.21 9.99
CA TYR A 13 -5.64 11.27 10.98
C TYR A 13 -4.56 10.81 11.97
N PHE A 14 -3.38 10.49 11.47
CA PHE A 14 -2.26 10.04 12.29
C PHE A 14 -1.73 11.18 13.17
N LYS A 15 -1.56 12.37 12.61
CA LYS A 15 -1.20 13.58 13.37
C LYS A 15 -2.22 13.90 14.47
N SER A 16 -3.51 13.67 14.22
CA SER A 16 -4.55 13.89 15.24
C SER A 16 -4.43 12.97 16.46
N ILE A 17 -3.82 11.79 16.30
CA ILE A 17 -3.65 10.79 17.37
C ILE A 17 -2.32 11.00 18.11
N PHE A 18 -1.24 11.28 17.37
CA PHE A 18 0.13 11.27 17.89
C PHE A 18 0.75 12.68 18.04
N GLY A 19 0.06 13.75 17.64
CA GLY A 19 0.56 15.12 17.69
C GLY A 19 1.28 15.52 16.40
N ASP A 20 2.18 16.51 16.47
CA ASP A 20 2.98 17.01 15.33
C ASP A 20 4.47 16.58 15.41
N ASP A 21 4.85 15.82 16.44
CA ASP A 21 6.26 15.48 16.69
C ASP A 21 6.72 14.27 15.87
N ASN A 22 7.62 14.52 14.93
CA ASN A 22 8.01 13.58 13.87
C ASN A 22 8.82 12.39 14.39
N GLU A 23 9.59 12.57 15.47
CA GLU A 23 10.45 11.52 16.04
C GLU A 23 9.63 10.35 16.60
N ASP A 24 8.44 10.61 17.14
CA ASP A 24 7.56 9.58 17.71
C ASP A 24 6.88 8.72 16.63
N TRP A 25 6.90 9.15 15.36
CA TRP A 25 6.27 8.43 14.26
C TRP A 25 7.22 7.52 13.50
N ARG A 26 8.54 7.67 13.68
CA ARG A 26 9.54 6.99 12.86
C ARG A 26 9.38 5.47 12.90
N ASP A 27 9.24 4.90 14.08
CA ASP A 27 9.05 3.45 14.23
C ASP A 27 7.76 2.97 13.55
N PHE A 28 6.69 3.78 13.64
CA PHE A 28 5.42 3.45 13.00
C PHE A 28 5.52 3.54 11.47
N ILE A 29 6.13 4.61 10.95
CA ILE A 29 6.37 4.79 9.52
C ILE A 29 7.28 3.67 9.00
N GLU A 30 8.32 3.31 9.73
CA GLU A 30 9.23 2.21 9.38
C GLU A 30 8.49 0.86 9.30
N VAL A 31 7.63 0.55 10.27
CA VAL A 31 6.79 -0.66 10.23
C VAL A 31 5.87 -0.66 9.01
N ASN A 32 5.27 0.49 8.66
CA ASN A 32 4.41 0.60 7.48
C ASN A 32 5.22 0.43 6.19
N LEU A 33 6.37 1.08 6.08
CA LEU A 33 7.29 0.94 4.93
C LEU A 33 7.72 -0.51 4.74
N ASN A 34 8.10 -1.22 5.81
CA ASN A 34 8.46 -2.63 5.72
C ASN A 34 7.25 -3.49 5.32
N THR A 35 6.09 -3.23 5.90
CA THR A 35 4.84 -3.94 5.58
C THR A 35 4.46 -3.79 4.10
N TYR A 36 4.52 -2.57 3.55
CA TYR A 36 4.23 -2.34 2.14
C TYR A 36 5.27 -2.99 1.23
N ARG A 37 6.56 -2.97 1.60
CA ARG A 37 7.65 -3.55 0.80
C ARG A 37 7.49 -5.05 0.71
N ASP A 38 7.36 -5.70 1.85
CA ASP A 38 7.13 -7.13 1.94
C ASP A 38 5.85 -7.55 1.22
N GLY A 39 4.78 -6.75 1.34
CA GLY A 39 3.53 -6.98 0.63
C GLY A 39 3.68 -6.89 -0.89
N CYS A 40 4.33 -5.85 -1.39
CA CYS A 40 4.58 -5.68 -2.82
C CYS A 40 5.44 -6.82 -3.39
N ASP A 41 6.51 -7.20 -2.69
CA ASP A 41 7.40 -8.28 -3.12
C ASP A 41 6.70 -9.65 -3.11
N LYS A 42 5.88 -9.92 -2.08
CA LYS A 42 5.06 -11.14 -2.03
C LYS A 42 4.04 -11.19 -3.17
N ILE A 43 3.37 -10.08 -3.50
CA ILE A 43 2.42 -10.06 -4.62
C ILE A 43 3.17 -10.32 -5.93
N LYS A 44 4.32 -9.68 -6.17
CA LYS A 44 5.13 -9.93 -7.38
C LYS A 44 5.51 -11.41 -7.51
N ALA A 45 6.06 -12.01 -6.44
CA ALA A 45 6.43 -13.41 -6.43
C ALA A 45 5.20 -14.33 -6.67
N SER A 46 4.06 -13.98 -6.08
CA SER A 46 2.82 -14.75 -6.24
C SER A 46 2.23 -14.66 -7.64
N ILE A 47 2.40 -13.52 -8.33
CA ILE A 47 2.02 -13.37 -9.74
C ILE A 47 2.88 -14.27 -10.62
N GLU A 48 4.18 -14.37 -10.34
CA GLU A 48 5.11 -15.24 -11.08
C GLU A 48 4.82 -16.73 -10.85
N SER A 49 4.43 -17.10 -9.62
CA SER A 49 4.10 -18.49 -9.27
C SER A 49 2.64 -18.88 -9.52
N GLY A 50 1.77 -17.93 -9.84
CA GLY A 50 0.32 -18.14 -10.00
C GLY A 50 -0.43 -18.42 -8.69
N ASP A 51 0.12 -18.00 -7.54
CA ASP A 51 -0.44 -18.25 -6.21
C ASP A 51 -1.47 -17.17 -5.82
N MET A 52 -2.73 -17.38 -6.21
CA MET A 52 -3.81 -16.44 -5.92
C MET A 52 -4.23 -16.40 -4.45
N ASP A 53 -3.98 -17.46 -3.68
CA ASP A 53 -4.29 -17.49 -2.26
C ASP A 53 -3.33 -16.57 -1.49
N GLN A 54 -2.04 -16.61 -1.83
CA GLN A 54 -1.05 -15.71 -1.26
C GLN A 54 -1.35 -14.24 -1.59
N ILE A 55 -1.79 -13.93 -2.81
CA ILE A 55 -2.23 -12.57 -3.19
C ILE A 55 -3.41 -12.12 -2.35
N LYS A 56 -4.39 -13.01 -2.14
CA LYS A 56 -5.56 -12.75 -1.32
C LYS A 56 -5.18 -12.49 0.15
N GLU A 57 -4.25 -13.26 0.70
CA GLU A 57 -3.75 -13.01 2.06
C GLU A 57 -3.06 -11.65 2.17
N VAL A 58 -2.18 -11.32 1.24
CA VAL A 58 -1.42 -10.07 1.27
C VAL A 58 -2.35 -8.87 1.13
N ARG A 59 -3.32 -8.87 0.20
CA ARG A 59 -4.27 -7.74 0.09
C ARG A 59 -5.10 -7.54 1.37
N HIS A 60 -5.50 -8.61 2.06
CA HIS A 60 -6.24 -8.52 3.31
C HIS A 60 -5.37 -7.99 4.45
N ALA A 61 -4.08 -8.35 4.48
CA ALA A 61 -3.12 -7.81 5.44
C ALA A 61 -2.85 -6.31 5.22
N LEU A 62 -2.81 -5.85 3.96
CA LEU A 62 -2.52 -4.46 3.61
C LEU A 62 -3.73 -3.52 3.68
N SER A 63 -4.96 -4.02 3.51
CA SER A 63 -6.17 -3.19 3.45
C SER A 63 -6.32 -2.24 4.67
N PRO A 64 -6.11 -2.67 5.93
CA PRO A 64 -6.22 -1.78 7.09
C PRO A 64 -5.22 -0.61 7.06
N THR A 65 -3.97 -0.87 6.69
CA THR A 65 -2.94 0.18 6.66
C THR A 65 -3.19 1.15 5.52
N LEU A 66 -3.61 0.66 4.34
CA LEU A 66 -3.99 1.51 3.21
C LEU A 66 -5.16 2.44 3.56
N GLN A 67 -6.18 1.93 4.25
CA GLN A 67 -7.31 2.73 4.72
C GLN A 67 -6.85 3.78 5.74
N GLN A 68 -5.94 3.43 6.65
CA GLN A 68 -5.40 4.34 7.64
C GLN A 68 -4.71 5.57 7.00
N TRP A 69 -3.97 5.37 5.91
CA TRP A 69 -3.30 6.44 5.17
C TRP A 69 -4.16 7.08 4.08
N ASN A 70 -5.45 6.72 4.02
CA ASN A 70 -6.41 7.16 3.02
C ASN A 70 -6.01 6.81 1.56
N ALA A 71 -5.21 5.76 1.35
CA ALA A 71 -4.82 5.25 0.03
C ALA A 71 -5.91 4.34 -0.58
N LEU A 72 -7.13 4.86 -0.72
CA LEU A 72 -8.33 4.08 -1.04
C LEU A 72 -8.34 3.53 -2.47
N THR A 73 -7.76 4.24 -3.44
CA THR A 73 -7.66 3.74 -4.81
C THR A 73 -6.76 2.51 -4.89
N LEU A 74 -5.60 2.53 -4.21
CA LEU A 74 -4.72 1.37 -4.12
C LEU A 74 -5.41 0.20 -3.42
N GLU A 75 -6.10 0.46 -2.31
CA GLU A 75 -6.85 -0.57 -1.57
C GLU A 75 -7.91 -1.25 -2.46
N ARG A 76 -8.77 -0.47 -3.12
CA ARG A 76 -9.81 -0.99 -4.00
C ARG A 76 -9.23 -1.74 -5.19
N GLY A 77 -8.14 -1.23 -5.75
CA GLY A 77 -7.44 -1.84 -6.87
C GLY A 77 -6.87 -3.21 -6.50
N LEU A 78 -6.26 -3.34 -5.32
CA LEU A 78 -5.75 -4.62 -4.81
C LEU A 78 -6.89 -5.60 -4.53
N MET A 79 -8.01 -5.12 -3.99
CA MET A 79 -9.18 -5.96 -3.71
C MET A 79 -9.88 -6.45 -4.98
N ALA A 80 -9.75 -5.72 -6.09
CA ALA A 80 -10.29 -6.10 -7.39
C ALA A 80 -9.39 -7.07 -8.19
N LEU A 81 -8.17 -7.36 -7.72
CA LEU A 81 -7.30 -8.34 -8.39
C LEU A 81 -7.88 -9.75 -8.32
N ASP A 82 -7.92 -10.41 -9.48
CA ASP A 82 -8.28 -11.82 -9.65
C ASP A 82 -7.40 -12.49 -10.70
N SER A 83 -7.53 -13.81 -10.85
CA SER A 83 -6.72 -14.59 -11.79
C SER A 83 -6.89 -14.19 -13.26
N GLU A 84 -8.01 -13.56 -13.63
CA GLU A 84 -8.30 -13.19 -15.01
C GLU A 84 -7.68 -11.84 -15.37
N ASN A 85 -7.53 -10.95 -14.38
CA ASN A 85 -7.19 -9.56 -14.60
C ASN A 85 -5.78 -9.16 -14.08
N ILE A 86 -5.14 -10.01 -13.28
CA ILE A 86 -3.94 -9.65 -12.51
C ILE A 86 -2.78 -9.15 -13.35
N HIS A 87 -2.48 -9.79 -14.49
CA HIS A 87 -1.36 -9.37 -15.33
C HIS A 87 -1.58 -8.01 -16.01
N THR A 88 -2.83 -7.61 -16.20
CA THR A 88 -3.21 -6.33 -16.80
C THR A 88 -3.31 -5.23 -15.75
N HIS A 89 -3.82 -5.56 -14.56
CA HIS A 89 -4.10 -4.59 -13.50
C HIS A 89 -2.97 -4.42 -12.48
N TRP A 90 -2.04 -5.37 -12.38
CA TRP A 90 -0.89 -5.24 -11.48
C TRP A 90 0.07 -4.10 -11.82
N PRO A 91 0.50 -3.88 -13.09
CA PRO A 91 1.45 -2.81 -13.42
C PRO A 91 1.04 -1.41 -12.94
N PRO A 92 -0.20 -0.94 -13.12
CA PRO A 92 -0.60 0.35 -12.57
C PRO A 92 -0.66 0.36 -11.03
N LEU A 93 -1.03 -0.76 -10.39
CA LEU A 93 -1.03 -0.85 -8.92
C LEU A 93 0.38 -0.84 -8.32
N ALA A 94 1.37 -1.41 -9.01
CA ALA A 94 2.76 -1.32 -8.58
C ALA A 94 3.25 0.14 -8.50
N ALA A 95 2.82 0.99 -9.43
CA ALA A 95 3.14 2.43 -9.37
C ALA A 95 2.43 3.15 -8.21
N GLU A 96 1.23 2.71 -7.85
CA GLU A 96 0.51 3.20 -6.66
C GLU A 96 1.21 2.77 -5.35
N PHE A 97 1.83 1.58 -5.32
CA PHE A 97 2.71 1.18 -4.21
C PHE A 97 3.92 2.11 -4.09
N GLU A 98 4.62 2.40 -5.19
CA GLU A 98 5.75 3.35 -5.19
C GLU A 98 5.33 4.72 -4.66
N ALA A 99 4.14 5.19 -5.04
CA ALA A 99 3.57 6.43 -4.53
C ALA A 99 3.35 6.44 -3.01
N ILE A 100 2.85 5.34 -2.41
CA ILE A 100 2.68 5.29 -0.96
C ILE A 100 4.01 5.26 -0.22
N PHE A 101 5.03 4.58 -0.76
CA PHE A 101 6.38 4.59 -0.18
C PHE A 101 6.97 6.00 -0.17
N GLU A 102 6.90 6.69 -1.30
CA GLU A 102 7.41 8.06 -1.41
C GLU A 102 6.69 9.01 -0.45
N ALA A 103 5.37 8.87 -0.32
CA ALA A 103 4.59 9.68 0.60
C ALA A 103 4.97 9.43 2.08
N LEU A 104 5.16 8.16 2.46
CA LEU A 104 5.58 7.79 3.81
C LEU A 104 7.01 8.22 4.13
N MET A 105 7.93 8.16 3.17
CA MET A 105 9.32 8.63 3.35
C MET A 105 9.43 10.16 3.40
N ALA A 106 8.42 10.88 2.93
CA ALA A 106 8.36 12.34 2.97
C ALA A 106 7.75 12.89 4.26
N LEU A 107 7.20 12.03 5.11
CA LEU A 107 6.82 12.36 6.48
C LEU A 107 8.07 12.38 7.37
#